data_AF-T1D3K0-F1
#
_entry.id   AF-T1D3K0-F1
#
_cell.length_a   1.000
_cell.length_b   1.000
_cell.length_c   1.000
_cell.angle_alpha   90.00
_cell.angle_beta   90.00
_cell.angle_gamma   90.00
#
_symmetry.space_group_name_H-M   'P 1'
#
loop_
_entity.id
_entity.type
_entity.pdbx_description
1 polymer ?
#
loop_
_entity_poly.entity_id
_entity_poly.type
_entity_poly.pdbx_seq_one_letter_code
_entity_poly.pdbx_strand_id
1 'polypeptide(L)'
;MKTKFDAILKAQKQKLSICEMKIAKTNAKALALQSAIDAMVAEAAQIEIPQSADFGTLLQIRAMKKSQINDIQSQQIQLAVLKQEVRTLKQEYKHIYMEFEKIKYLQEKEQEHILKALKQKEQKMLDEMGTLLYIKENL
;
A
#
# COMPACT_ATOMS: atom_id res chain seq x y z
N MET A 1 -16.38 22.01 7.08
CA MET A 1 -17.78 21.71 6.74
C MET A 1 -17.89 20.23 6.45
N LYS A 2 -18.86 19.52 7.05
CA LYS A 2 -19.09 18.12 6.67
C LYS A 2 -19.80 18.07 5.32
N THR A 3 -19.31 17.24 4.43
CA THR A 3 -19.85 16.99 3.08
C THR A 3 -20.34 15.54 2.99
N LYS A 4 -21.18 15.25 2.00
CA LYS A 4 -21.62 13.88 1.71
C LYS A 4 -20.46 12.93 1.36
N PHE A 5 -19.30 13.48 0.97
CA PHE A 5 -18.11 12.73 0.60
C PHE A 5 -17.24 12.27 1.77
N ASP A 6 -17.43 12.82 2.98
CA ASP A 6 -16.58 12.50 4.15
C ASP A 6 -16.63 11.02 4.52
N ALA A 7 -17.83 10.42 4.49
CA ALA A 7 -17.99 9.01 4.79
C ALA A 7 -17.26 8.12 3.77
N ILE A 8 -17.32 8.51 2.49
CA ILE A 8 -16.69 7.77 1.39
C ILE A 8 -15.17 7.91 1.46
N LEU A 9 -14.64 9.11 1.72
CA LEU A 9 -13.21 9.36 1.90
C LEU A 9 -12.65 8.60 3.10
N LYS A 10 -13.38 8.56 4.21
CA LYS A 10 -12.98 7.77 5.38
C LYS A 10 -12.89 6.29 5.03
N ALA A 11 -13.88 5.74 4.33
CA ALA A 11 -13.87 4.35 3.90
C ALA A 11 -12.71 4.05 2.93
N GLN A 12 -12.44 4.93 1.97
CA GLN A 12 -11.33 4.76 1.02
C GLN A 12 -9.96 4.87 1.72
N LYS A 13 -9.80 5.79 2.67
CA LYS A 13 -8.58 5.89 3.48
C LYS A 13 -8.32 4.63 4.30
N GLN A 14 -9.38 4.02 4.85
CA GLN A 14 -9.26 2.72 5.52
C GLN A 14 -8.81 1.62 4.56
N LYS A 15 -9.39 1.56 3.35
CA LYS A 15 -8.97 0.61 2.31
C LYS A 15 -7.50 0.79 1.91
N LEU A 16 -7.05 2.04 1.73
CA LEU A 16 -5.63 2.37 1.47
C LEU A 16 -4.72 1.83 2.58
N SER A 17 -5.05 2.13 3.84
CA SER A 17 -4.27 1.66 4.98
C SER A 17 -4.21 0.13 5.07
N ILE A 18 -5.33 -0.56 4.83
CA ILE A 18 -5.36 -2.03 4.79
C ILE A 18 -4.45 -2.57 3.67
N CYS A 19 -4.47 -1.94 2.49
CA CYS A 19 -3.63 -2.33 1.38
C CYS A 19 -2.14 -2.09 1.68
N GLU A 20 -1.78 -0.96 2.28
CA GLU A 20 -0.41 -0.64 2.72
C GLU A 20 0.10 -1.66 3.74
N MET A 21 -0.72 -1.99 4.74
CA MET A 21 -0.38 -3.02 5.73
C MET A 21 -0.15 -4.39 5.08
N LYS A 22 -0.99 -4.78 4.11
CA LYS A 22 -0.79 -6.03 3.36
C LYS A 22 0.52 -6.02 2.58
N ILE A 23 0.81 -4.94 1.85
CA ILE A 23 2.07 -4.78 1.11
C ILE A 23 3.27 -4.90 2.05
N ALA A 24 3.25 -4.19 3.18
CA ALA A 24 4.32 -4.23 4.17
C ALA A 24 4.53 -5.65 4.72
N LYS A 25 3.45 -6.35 5.08
CA LYS A 25 3.51 -7.73 5.58
C LYS A 25 4.06 -8.70 4.53
N THR A 26 3.62 -8.60 3.28
CA THR A 26 4.10 -9.49 2.21
C THR A 26 5.56 -9.21 1.85
N ASN A 27 5.99 -7.94 1.87
CA ASN A 27 7.41 -7.59 1.72
C ASN A 27 8.27 -8.15 2.85
N ALA A 28 7.82 -8.04 4.11
CA ALA A 28 8.55 -8.59 5.25
C ALA A 28 8.73 -10.11 5.12
N LYS A 29 7.68 -10.83 4.69
CA LYS A 29 7.76 -12.27 4.38
C LYS A 29 8.73 -12.56 3.25
N ALA A 30 8.68 -11.79 2.17
CA ALA A 30 9.58 -11.98 1.02
C ALA A 30 11.05 -11.75 1.42
N LEU A 31 11.32 -10.76 2.27
CA LEU A 31 12.66 -10.47 2.76
C LEU A 31 13.19 -11.55 3.71
N ALA A 32 12.34 -12.05 4.61
CA ALA A 32 12.68 -13.18 5.47
C ALA A 32 13.00 -14.44 4.64
N LEU A 33 12.18 -14.74 3.63
CA LEU A 33 12.39 -15.89 2.76
C LEU A 33 13.65 -15.72 1.90
N GLN A 34 13.91 -14.52 1.37
CA GLN A 34 15.16 -14.24 0.66
C GLN A 34 16.38 -14.49 1.56
N SER A 35 16.34 -14.00 2.81
CA SER A 35 17.43 -14.21 3.77
C SER A 35 17.65 -15.69 4.08
N ALA A 36 16.57 -16.47 4.18
CA ALA A 36 16.64 -17.92 4.38
C ALA A 36 17.25 -18.63 3.17
N ILE A 37 16.87 -18.24 1.94
CA ILE A 37 17.47 -18.76 0.70
C ILE A 37 18.97 -18.45 0.67
N ASP A 38 19.37 -17.21 1.00
CA ASP A 38 20.76 -16.79 0.97
C ASP A 38 21.60 -17.61 1.98
N ALA A 39 21.04 -17.90 3.16
CA ALA A 39 21.67 -18.79 4.15
C ALA A 39 21.81 -20.22 3.62
N MET A 40 20.75 -20.80 3.03
CA MET A 40 20.80 -22.14 2.44
C MET A 40 21.80 -22.25 1.29
N VAL A 41 21.90 -21.21 0.47
CA VAL A 41 22.89 -21.14 -0.62
C VAL A 41 24.31 -21.10 -0.06
N ALA A 42 24.54 -20.32 1.01
CA ALA A 42 25.84 -20.27 1.68
C ALA A 42 26.21 -21.63 2.31
N GLU A 43 25.26 -22.30 2.98
CA GLU A 43 25.45 -23.64 3.52
C GLU A 43 25.77 -24.66 2.42
N ALA A 44 25.04 -24.64 1.31
CA ALA A 44 25.27 -25.54 0.18
C ALA A 44 26.63 -25.32 -0.49
N ALA A 45 27.17 -24.10 -0.45
CA ALA A 45 28.49 -23.78 -0.96
C ALA A 45 29.64 -24.32 -0.10
N GLN A 46 29.42 -24.52 1.20
CA GLN A 46 30.40 -25.07 2.14
C GLN A 46 30.50 -26.61 2.07
N ILE A 47 29.60 -27.28 1.34
CA ILE A 47 29.66 -28.73 1.16
C ILE A 47 30.79 -29.10 0.19
N GLU A 48 31.94 -29.44 0.77
CA GLU A 48 33.07 -30.01 0.06
C GLU A 48 32.86 -31.50 -0.20
N ILE A 49 33.22 -31.95 -1.40
CA ILE A 49 33.22 -33.37 -1.75
C ILE A 49 34.65 -33.89 -1.50
N PRO A 50 34.84 -34.79 -0.53
CA PRO A 50 36.17 -35.33 -0.24
C PRO A 50 36.74 -36.08 -1.46
N GLN A 51 38.02 -35.85 -1.78
CA GLN A 51 38.67 -36.50 -2.93
C GLN A 51 38.96 -37.99 -2.71
N SER A 52 39.04 -38.42 -1.45
CA SER A 52 39.26 -39.81 -1.04
C SER A 52 38.17 -40.22 -0.06
N ALA A 53 37.09 -40.80 -0.56
CA ALA A 53 35.98 -41.28 0.24
C ALA A 53 35.40 -42.56 -0.37
N ASP A 54 34.83 -43.42 0.47
CA ASP A 54 34.16 -44.64 0.00
C ASP A 54 32.97 -44.30 -0.91
N PHE A 55 32.70 -45.16 -1.89
CA PHE A 55 31.65 -44.92 -2.88
C PHE A 55 30.28 -44.68 -2.25
N GLY A 56 29.95 -45.38 -1.15
CA GLY A 56 28.71 -45.19 -0.42
C GLY A 56 28.57 -43.78 0.16
N THR A 57 29.65 -43.25 0.75
CA THR A 57 29.67 -41.89 1.30
C THR A 57 29.56 -40.82 0.21
N LEU A 58 30.17 -41.04 -0.96
CA LEU A 58 30.11 -40.12 -2.09
C LEU A 58 28.69 -40.05 -2.68
N LEU A 59 27.98 -41.18 -2.76
CA LEU A 59 26.59 -41.23 -3.20
C LEU A 59 25.66 -40.49 -2.22
N GLN A 60 25.88 -40.65 -0.92
CA GLN A 60 25.11 -39.96 0.12
C GLN A 60 25.30 -38.44 0.05
N ILE A 61 26.55 -37.96 -0.07
CA ILE A 61 26.84 -36.52 -0.21
C ILE A 61 26.18 -35.93 -1.47
N ARG A 62 26.22 -36.65 -2.60
CA ARG A 62 25.54 -36.23 -3.83
C ARG A 62 24.03 -36.16 -3.66
N ALA A 63 23.42 -37.12 -2.99
CA ALA A 63 21.98 -37.13 -2.71
C ALA A 63 21.58 -35.94 -1.81
N MET A 64 22.36 -35.68 -0.75
CA MET A 64 22.13 -34.53 0.15
C MET A 64 22.24 -33.20 -0.60
N LYS A 65 23.29 -33.01 -1.39
CA LYS A 65 23.48 -31.79 -2.19
C LYS A 65 22.33 -31.58 -3.19
N LYS A 66 21.88 -32.65 -3.85
CA LYS A 66 20.73 -32.58 -4.76
C LYS A 66 19.44 -32.19 -4.02
N SER A 67 19.21 -32.74 -2.83
CA SER A 67 18.06 -32.38 -1.98
C SER A 67 18.08 -30.89 -1.65
N GLN A 68 19.21 -30.37 -1.14
CA GLN A 68 19.33 -28.95 -0.80
C GLN A 68 19.10 -28.04 -2.01
N ILE A 69 19.61 -28.39 -3.19
CA ILE A 69 19.37 -27.62 -4.42
C ILE A 69 17.87 -27.58 -4.74
N ASN A 70 17.17 -28.72 -4.62
CA ASN A 70 15.73 -28.78 -4.85
C ASN A 70 14.96 -27.93 -3.83
N ASP A 71 15.38 -27.94 -2.56
CA ASP A 71 14.76 -27.14 -1.51
C ASP A 71 14.94 -25.64 -1.77
N ILE A 72 16.15 -25.22 -2.16
CA ILE A 72 16.46 -23.84 -2.58
C ILE A 72 15.56 -23.43 -3.77
N GLN A 73 15.44 -24.28 -4.78
CA GLN A 73 14.58 -24.01 -5.95
C GLN A 73 13.10 -23.85 -5.55
N SER A 74 12.61 -24.72 -4.67
CA SER A 74 11.23 -24.64 -4.15
C SER A 74 10.99 -23.31 -3.42
N GLN A 75 11.93 -22.89 -2.57
CA GLN A 75 11.84 -21.60 -1.88
C GLN A 75 11.95 -20.40 -2.83
N GLN A 76 12.78 -20.48 -3.87
CA GLN A 76 12.86 -19.44 -4.89
C GLN A 76 11.53 -19.28 -5.66
N ILE A 77 10.82 -20.37 -5.94
CA ILE A 77 9.48 -20.31 -6.53
C ILE A 77 8.51 -19.61 -5.58
N GLN A 78 8.52 -19.96 -4.29
CA GLN A 78 7.67 -19.29 -3.29
C GLN A 78 7.97 -17.80 -3.19
N LEU A 79 9.25 -17.42 -3.26
CA LEU A 79 9.67 -16.02 -3.28
C LEU A 79 9.15 -15.29 -4.52
N ALA A 80 9.18 -15.93 -5.68
CA ALA A 80 8.64 -15.35 -6.91
C ALA A 80 7.12 -15.10 -6.79
N VAL A 81 6.38 -16.03 -6.17
CA VAL A 81 4.95 -15.87 -5.88
C VAL A 81 4.71 -14.67 -4.95
N LEU A 82 5.46 -14.54 -3.86
CA LEU A 82 5.34 -13.39 -2.95
C LEU A 82 5.65 -12.07 -3.64
N LYS A 83 6.69 -12.02 -4.48
CA LYS A 83 7.03 -10.82 -5.27
C LYS A 83 5.92 -10.47 -6.26
N GLN A 84 5.27 -11.46 -6.85
CA GLN A 84 4.13 -11.24 -7.74
C GLN A 84 2.90 -10.74 -6.97
N GLU A 85 2.62 -11.29 -5.78
CA GLU A 85 1.55 -10.81 -4.90
C GLU A 85 1.74 -9.33 -4.53
N VAL A 86 2.97 -8.92 -4.19
CA VAL A 86 3.31 -7.51 -3.92
C VAL A 86 3.01 -6.62 -5.13
N ARG A 87 3.31 -7.09 -6.35
CA ARG A 87 3.01 -6.33 -7.57
C ARG A 87 1.51 -6.14 -7.76
N THR A 88 0.72 -7.19 -7.56
CA THR A 88 -0.75 -7.12 -7.63
C THR A 88 -1.30 -6.17 -6.58
N LEU A 89 -0.85 -6.26 -5.33
CA LEU A 89 -1.27 -5.35 -4.26
C LEU A 89 -0.90 -3.89 -4.55
N LYS A 90 0.26 -3.62 -5.17
CA LYS A 90 0.63 -2.26 -5.60
C LYS A 90 -0.27 -1.72 -6.70
N GLN A 91 -0.73 -2.57 -7.62
CA GLN A 91 -1.70 -2.17 -8.65
C GLN A 91 -3.06 -1.87 -8.02
N GLU A 92 -3.52 -2.70 -7.09
CA GLU A 92 -4.74 -2.47 -6.32
C GLU A 92 -4.66 -1.15 -5.54
N TYR A 93 -3.55 -0.91 -4.84
CA TYR A 93 -3.27 0.33 -4.14
C TYR A 93 -3.42 1.54 -5.06
N LYS A 94 -2.78 1.50 -6.24
CA LYS A 94 -2.85 2.58 -7.23
C LYS A 94 -4.29 2.86 -7.64
N HIS A 95 -5.10 1.81 -7.85
CA HIS A 95 -6.50 1.98 -8.20
C HIS A 95 -7.31 2.66 -7.08
N ILE A 96 -7.17 2.16 -5.83
CA ILE A 96 -7.86 2.74 -4.67
C ILE A 96 -7.42 4.20 -4.47
N TYR A 97 -6.13 4.50 -4.67
CA TYR A 97 -5.59 5.85 -4.52
C TYR A 97 -6.15 6.83 -5.55
N MET A 98 -6.26 6.41 -6.81
CA MET A 98 -6.90 7.23 -7.84
C MET A 98 -8.36 7.54 -7.49
N GLU A 99 -9.11 6.56 -6.99
CA GLU A 99 -10.50 6.78 -6.57
C GLU A 99 -10.59 7.70 -5.35
N PHE A 100 -9.68 7.56 -4.39
CA PHE A 100 -9.58 8.46 -3.25
C PHE A 100 -9.36 9.92 -3.69
N GLU A 101 -8.39 10.17 -4.58
CA GLU A 101 -8.09 11.51 -5.08
C GLU A 101 -9.25 12.11 -5.88
N LYS A 102 -9.95 11.31 -6.70
CA LYS A 102 -11.16 11.77 -7.41
C LYS A 102 -12.23 12.27 -6.44
N ILE A 103 -12.50 11.50 -5.38
CA ILE A 103 -13.53 11.86 -4.41
C ILE A 103 -13.09 13.08 -3.60
N LYS A 104 -11.80 13.17 -3.27
CA LYS A 104 -11.23 14.33 -2.54
C LYS A 104 -11.39 15.61 -3.35
N TYR A 105 -11.10 15.55 -4.65
CA TYR A 105 -11.32 16.67 -5.55
C TYR A 105 -12.79 17.11 -5.63
N LEU A 106 -13.72 16.16 -5.68
CA LEU A 106 -15.17 16.47 -5.65
C LEU A 106 -15.59 17.12 -4.33
N GLN A 107 -15.03 16.68 -3.21
CA GLN A 107 -15.26 17.28 -1.91
C GLN A 107 -14.75 18.73 -1.87
N GLU A 108 -13.53 18.99 -2.34
CA GLU A 108 -12.94 20.33 -2.37
C GLU A 108 -13.81 21.30 -3.19
N LYS A 109 -14.28 20.87 -4.37
CA LYS A 109 -15.24 21.66 -5.18
C LYS A 109 -16.56 21.94 -4.46
N GLU A 110 -17.11 20.96 -3.75
CA GLU A 110 -18.35 21.16 -3.00
C GLU A 110 -18.14 22.15 -1.85
N GLN A 111 -17.01 22.06 -1.14
CA GLN A 111 -16.66 23.01 -0.08
C GLN A 111 -16.48 24.43 -0.62
N GLU A 112 -15.81 24.60 -1.77
CA GLU A 112 -15.70 25.91 -2.44
C GLU A 112 -17.07 26.48 -2.81
N HIS A 113 -17.97 25.65 -3.34
CA HIS A 113 -19.31 26.09 -3.69
C HIS A 113 -20.11 26.54 -2.46
N ILE A 114 -20.05 25.78 -1.36
CA ILE A 114 -20.71 26.17 -0.11
C ILE A 114 -20.11 27.47 0.43
N LEU A 115 -18.78 27.62 0.40
CA LEU A 115 -18.12 28.84 0.86
C LEU A 115 -18.53 30.07 0.02
N LYS A 116 -18.61 29.93 -1.31
CA LYS A 116 -19.09 31.00 -2.20
C LYS A 116 -20.54 31.37 -1.89
N ALA A 117 -21.41 30.39 -1.68
CA ALA A 117 -22.81 30.64 -1.33
C ALA A 117 -22.97 31.35 0.02
N LEU A 118 -22.17 30.96 1.02
CA LEU A 118 -22.13 31.64 2.32
C LEU A 118 -21.69 33.09 2.20
N LYS A 119 -20.59 33.37 1.48
CA LYS A 119 -20.11 34.74 1.24
C LYS A 119 -21.14 35.62 0.54
N GLN A 120 -21.83 35.08 -0.47
CA GLN A 120 -22.90 35.80 -1.15
C GLN A 120 -24.09 36.11 -0.22
N LYS A 121 -24.44 35.17 0.66
CA LYS A 121 -25.50 35.38 1.65
C LYS A 121 -25.10 36.44 2.68
N GLU A 122 -23.87 36.36 3.19
CA GLU A 122 -23.31 37.35 4.11
C GLU A 122 -23.30 38.75 3.50
N GLN A 123 -22.85 38.88 2.24
CA GLN A 123 -22.85 40.16 1.53
C GLN A 123 -24.25 40.76 1.39
N LYS A 124 -25.24 39.95 0.98
CA LYS A 124 -26.64 40.41 0.91
C LYS A 124 -27.17 40.88 2.26
N MET A 125 -26.89 40.15 3.33
CA MET A 125 -27.32 40.53 4.67
C MET A 125 -26.66 41.84 5.13
N LEU A 126 -25.38 42.06 4.81
CA LEU A 126 -24.70 43.32 5.10
C LEU A 126 -25.31 44.49 4.32
N ASP A 127 -25.61 44.31 3.04
CA ASP A 127 -26.27 45.31 2.21
C ASP A 127 -27.67 45.66 2.76
N GLU A 128 -28.46 44.65 3.13
CA GLU A 128 -29.77 44.82 3.78
C GLU A 128 -29.65 45.57 5.12
N MET A 129 -28.69 45.19 5.99
CA MET A 129 -28.46 45.90 7.25
C MET A 129 -28.01 47.35 7.03
N GLY A 130 -27.17 47.60 6.04
CA GLY A 130 -26.71 48.94 5.67
C GLY A 130 -27.88 49.83 5.21
N THR A 131 -28.75 49.31 4.35
CA THR A 131 -29.96 50.05 3.92
C THR A 131 -30.91 50.33 5.08
N LEU A 132 -31.14 49.38 5.99
CA LEU A 132 -31.99 49.59 7.16
C LEU A 132 -31.41 50.65 8.12
N LEU A 133 -30.08 50.64 8.34
CA LEU A 133 -29.38 51.66 9.13
C LEU A 133 -29.52 53.05 8.51
N TYR A 134 -29.26 53.17 7.21
CA TYR A 134 -29.39 54.44 6.48
C TYR A 134 -30.82 55.00 6.55
N ILE A 135 -31.83 54.14 6.38
CA ILE A 135 -33.24 54.56 6.50
C ILE A 135 -33.53 55.06 7.92
N LYS A 136 -33.00 54.38 8.95
CA LYS A 136 -33.22 54.75 10.35
C LYS A 136 -32.53 56.06 10.77
N GLU A 137 -31.38 56.38 10.19
CA GLU A 137 -30.65 57.64 10.48
C GLU A 137 -31.23 58.87 9.77
N ASN A 138 -31.97 58.66 8.67
CA ASN A 138 -32.59 59.74 7.88
C ASN A 138 -34.10 59.89 8.12
N LEU A 139 -34.62 59.32 9.20
CA LEU A 139 -35.97 59.47 9.74
C LEU A 139 -35.92 60.27 11.05
#